data_AF-A0A1H8IZ83-F1
#
_entry.id   AF-A0A1H8IZ83-F1
#
_cell.length_a   1.000
_cell.length_b   1.000
_cell.length_c   1.000
_cell.angle_alpha   90.00
_cell.angle_beta   90.00
_cell.angle_gamma   90.00
#
_symmetry.space_group_name_H-M   'P 1'
#
loop_
_entity.id
_entity.type
_entity.pdbx_description
1 polymer ?
#
loop_
_entity_poly.entity_id
_entity_poly.type
_entity_poly.pdbx_seq_one_letter_code
_entity_poly.pdbx_strand_id
1 'polypeptide(L)'
;MITLFVLSAALQAGTTPTAAPAPATAPSPTQEAAPKLRCKRQAETGSYVRATRICHTEKEWREIERGNSLEMDRFRDRTPINSARPLGS
;
A
#
# COMPACT_ATOMS: atom_id res chain seq x y z
N MET A 1 -49.20 -33.74 -17.32
CA MET A 1 -48.92 -33.24 -15.95
C MET A 1 -48.84 -34.43 -15.01
N ILE A 2 -47.71 -34.53 -14.29
CA ILE A 2 -47.60 -34.95 -12.88
C ILE A 2 -48.00 -36.40 -12.54
N THR A 3 -47.22 -37.28 -11.90
CA THR A 3 -45.80 -37.47 -11.52
C THR A 3 -45.80 -38.86 -10.84
N LEU A 4 -44.95 -39.82 -11.22
CA LEU A 4 -43.74 -40.24 -10.47
C LEU A 4 -43.88 -40.21 -8.93
N PHE A 5 -43.74 -41.36 -8.26
CA PHE A 5 -42.51 -41.69 -7.52
C PHE A 5 -42.55 -43.11 -6.93
N VAL A 6 -41.64 -43.95 -7.41
CA VAL A 6 -41.23 -45.22 -6.81
C VAL A 6 -40.12 -44.91 -5.80
N LEU A 7 -39.82 -45.88 -4.93
CA LEU A 7 -38.59 -46.11 -4.15
C LEU A 7 -38.60 -45.75 -2.66
N SER A 8 -38.81 -46.83 -1.89
CA SER A 8 -37.85 -47.40 -0.93
C SER A 8 -37.62 -46.73 0.43
N ALA A 9 -37.95 -47.55 1.43
CA ALA A 9 -37.55 -47.44 2.82
C ALA A 9 -36.03 -47.50 3.03
N ALA A 10 -35.53 -46.69 3.96
CA ALA A 10 -34.43 -47.05 4.84
C ALA A 10 -34.48 -46.15 6.09
N LEU A 11 -34.97 -46.72 7.19
CA LEU A 11 -34.91 -46.14 8.53
C LEU A 11 -33.43 -46.18 8.96
N GLN A 12 -32.73 -45.04 8.93
CA GLN A 12 -31.35 -44.95 9.40
C GLN A 12 -31.34 -44.50 10.86
N ALA A 13 -31.07 -45.48 11.73
CA ALA A 13 -30.78 -45.30 13.13
C ALA A 13 -29.53 -44.42 13.32
N GLY A 14 -29.58 -43.54 14.33
CA GLY A 14 -28.64 -42.46 14.52
C GLY A 14 -27.23 -42.88 14.95
N THR A 15 -26.30 -41.99 14.63
CA THR A 15 -25.02 -41.85 15.30
C THR A 15 -24.78 -40.36 15.52
N THR A 16 -24.88 -39.90 16.77
CA THR A 16 -24.46 -38.55 17.17
C THR A 16 -22.94 -38.52 17.17
N PRO A 17 -22.27 -37.68 16.36
CA PRO A 17 -20.82 -37.56 16.42
C PRO A 17 -20.42 -36.94 17.75
N THR A 18 -19.69 -37.71 18.57
CA THR A 18 -18.99 -37.20 19.75
C THR A 18 -17.87 -36.28 19.25
N ALA A 19 -17.99 -34.99 19.52
CA ALA A 19 -16.97 -34.00 19.19
C ALA A 19 -15.71 -34.25 20.03
N ALA A 20 -14.59 -34.53 19.36
CA ALA A 20 -13.28 -34.62 19.99
C ALA A 20 -12.83 -33.21 20.46
N PRO A 21 -12.12 -33.09 21.60
CA PRO A 21 -11.60 -31.82 22.06
C PRO A 21 -10.58 -31.26 21.07
N ALA A 22 -10.83 -30.05 20.58
CA ALA A 22 -9.94 -29.34 19.68
C ALA A 22 -8.63 -28.95 20.41
N PRO A 23 -7.46 -29.09 19.77
CA PRO A 23 -6.19 -28.68 20.37
C PRO A 23 -6.17 -27.17 20.61
N ALA A 24 -5.74 -26.77 21.81
CA ALA A 24 -5.57 -25.37 22.18
C ALA A 24 -4.55 -24.71 21.26
N THR A 25 -4.97 -23.64 20.58
CA THR A 25 -4.12 -22.81 19.74
C THR A 25 -3.02 -22.17 20.59
N ALA A 26 -1.76 -22.50 20.30
CA ALA A 26 -0.61 -21.84 20.91
C ALA A 26 -0.60 -20.34 20.53
N PRO A 27 -0.16 -19.44 21.44
CA PRO A 27 -0.09 -18.02 21.15
C PRO A 27 0.88 -17.78 19.97
N SER A 28 0.39 -17.11 18.93
CA SER A 28 1.23 -16.75 17.79
C SER A 28 2.34 -15.79 18.23
N PRO A 29 3.57 -15.94 17.70
CA PRO A 29 4.66 -15.00 17.97
C PRO A 29 4.22 -13.61 17.53
N THR A 30 4.46 -12.62 18.40
CA THR A 30 4.18 -11.21 18.11
C THR A 30 4.99 -10.81 16.88
N GLN A 31 4.31 -10.62 15.76
CA GLN A 31 4.91 -10.20 14.52
C GLN A 31 5.43 -8.77 14.71
N GLU A 32 6.75 -8.62 14.70
CA GLU A 32 7.42 -7.32 14.75
C GLU A 32 6.81 -6.43 13.66
N ALA A 33 6.27 -5.27 14.07
CA ALA A 33 5.44 -4.45 13.20
C ALA A 33 6.23 -4.04 11.96
N ALA A 34 5.77 -4.46 10.77
CA ALA A 34 6.39 -4.09 9.51
C ALA A 34 6.53 -2.56 9.40
N PRO A 35 7.63 -2.05 8.81
CA PRO A 35 7.90 -0.62 8.73
C PRO A 35 6.74 0.09 7.99
N LYS A 36 6.16 1.10 8.65
CA LYS A 36 5.00 1.81 8.14
C LYS A 36 5.35 2.57 6.86
N LEU A 37 4.76 2.16 5.75
CA LEU A 37 4.90 2.82 4.45
C LEU A 37 3.99 4.05 4.38
N ARG A 38 4.55 5.18 3.94
CA ARG A 38 3.82 6.41 3.64
C ARG A 38 3.79 6.63 2.13
N CYS A 39 2.58 6.75 1.58
CA CYS A 39 2.39 7.03 0.16
C CYS A 39 2.08 8.50 -0.10
N LYS A 40 2.71 9.07 -1.12
CA LYS A 40 2.40 10.40 -1.65
C LYS A 40 1.96 10.25 -3.10
N ARG A 41 1.00 11.07 -3.53
CA ARG A 41 0.60 11.19 -4.94
C ARG A 41 1.52 12.24 -5.58
N GLN A 42 2.23 11.88 -6.63
CA GLN A 42 3.00 12.82 -7.43
C GLN A 42 2.32 12.98 -8.78
N ALA A 43 2.12 14.23 -9.21
CA ALA A 43 1.68 14.55 -10.55
C ALA A 43 2.94 14.79 -11.38
N GLU A 44 3.08 14.10 -12.51
CA GLU A 44 4.16 14.42 -13.43
C GLU A 44 3.82 15.71 -14.16
N THR A 45 4.77 16.66 -14.15
CA THR A 45 4.63 17.95 -14.83
C THR A 45 4.90 17.76 -16.32
N GLY A 46 3.88 17.90 -17.16
CA GLY A 46 4.00 17.79 -18.62
C GLY A 46 2.64 17.86 -19.33
N SER A 47 2.66 17.84 -20.66
CA SER A 47 1.45 17.79 -21.52
C SER A 47 0.65 16.49 -21.35
N TYR A 48 1.21 15.50 -20.64
CA TYR A 48 0.52 14.28 -20.23
C TYR A 48 0.54 14.14 -18.72
N VAL A 49 -0.40 14.82 -18.05
CA VAL A 49 -0.52 14.77 -16.58
C VAL A 49 -1.10 13.43 -16.15
N ARG A 50 -0.23 12.45 -15.89
CA ARG A 50 -0.59 11.26 -15.11
C ARG A 50 -0.13 11.45 -13.66
N ALA A 51 -0.97 11.01 -12.74
CA ALA A 51 -0.64 11.01 -11.33
C ALA A 51 -0.26 9.59 -10.90
N THR A 52 0.94 9.43 -10.35
CA THR A 52 1.44 8.17 -9.81
C THR A 52 1.44 8.24 -8.28
N ARG A 53 1.29 7.08 -7.63
CA ARG A 53 1.36 6.96 -6.18
C ARG A 53 2.69 6.31 -5.82
N ILE A 54 3.52 7.03 -5.09
CA ILE A 54 4.84 6.57 -4.67
C ILE A 54 4.79 6.34 -3.15
N CYS A 55 5.16 5.13 -2.73
CA CYS A 55 5.17 4.72 -1.34
C CYS A 55 6.60 4.43 -0.88
N HIS A 56 6.99 5.03 0.22
CA HIS A 56 8.31 4.86 0.84
C HIS A 56 8.17 4.72 2.35
N THR A 57 9.21 4.19 3.00
CA THR A 57 9.32 4.24 4.45
C THR A 57 9.55 5.69 4.92
N GLU A 58 9.33 5.96 6.20
CA GLU A 58 9.59 7.30 6.74
C GLU A 58 11.08 7.67 6.66
N LYS A 59 11.97 6.69 6.85
CA LYS A 59 13.42 6.87 6.71
C LYS A 59 13.79 7.29 5.28
N GLU A 60 13.23 6.62 4.29
CA GLU A 60 13.44 6.95 2.87
C GLU A 60 12.93 8.35 2.53
N TRP A 61 11.75 8.73 3.02
CA TRP A 61 11.23 10.08 2.78
C TRP A 61 12.13 11.19 3.33
N ARG A 62 12.71 10.99 4.52
CA ARG A 62 13.65 11.95 5.10
C ARG A 62 14.92 12.09 4.26
N GLU A 63 15.41 10.98 3.72
CA GLU A 63 16.59 10.99 2.86
C GLU A 63 16.34 11.72 1.54
N ILE A 64 15.18 11.49 0.92
CA ILE A 64 14.75 12.20 -0.29
C ILE A 64 14.65 13.71 -0.03
N GLU A 65 14.05 14.12 1.09
CA GLU A 65 13.88 15.53 1.45
C GLU A 65 15.23 16.21 1.73
N ARG A 66 16.16 15.50 2.38
CA ARG A 66 17.53 15.95 2.60
C ARG A 66 18.30 16.13 1.29
N GLY A 67 18.15 15.20 0.34
CA GLY A 67 18.76 15.32 -0.98
C GLY A 67 18.23 16.52 -1.75
N ASN A 68 16.91 16.68 -1.78
CA ASN A 68 16.25 17.76 -2.52
C ASN A 68 16.60 19.15 -1.95
N SER A 69 16.65 19.31 -0.63
CA SER A 69 17.07 20.58 -0.01
C SER A 69 18.49 20.99 -0.39
N LEU A 70 19.45 20.07 -0.30
CA LEU A 70 20.84 20.32 -0.71
C LEU A 70 20.96 20.69 -2.19
N GLU A 71 20.16 20.06 -3.04
CA GLU A 71 20.14 20.38 -4.47
C GLU A 71 19.56 21.77 -4.73
N MET A 72 18.45 22.13 -4.09
CA MET A 72 17.83 23.45 -4.20
C MET A 72 18.76 24.56 -3.71
N ASP A 73 19.50 24.33 -2.64
CA ASP A 73 20.48 25.30 -2.12
C ASP A 73 21.61 25.53 -3.14
N ARG A 74 22.13 24.48 -3.77
CA ARG A 74 23.12 24.62 -4.85
C ARG A 74 22.58 25.40 -6.05
N PHE A 75 21.32 25.21 -6.42
CA PHE A 75 20.71 25.96 -7.51
C PHE A 75 20.57 27.45 -7.17
N ARG A 76 20.18 27.78 -5.93
CA ARG A 76 20.11 29.16 -5.43
C ARG A 76 21.48 29.82 -5.43
N ASP A 77 22.50 29.13 -4.94
CA ASP A 77 23.87 29.65 -4.93
C ASP A 77 24.41 29.92 -6.34
N ARG A 78 23.99 29.11 -7.32
CA ARG A 78 24.43 29.22 -8.72
C ARG A 78 23.62 30.17 -9.58
N THR A 79 22.49 30.69 -9.12
CA THR A 79 21.71 31.67 -9.89
C THR A 79 22.17 33.08 -9.51
N PRO A 80 23.04 33.74 -10.30
CA PRO A 80 23.32 35.16 -10.07
C PRO A 80 22.04 35.94 -10.33
N ILE A 81 21.47 36.51 -9.27
CA ILE A 81 20.28 37.38 -9.31
C ILE A 81 20.52 38.65 -10.15
N ASN A 82 21.76 38.91 -10.58
CA ASN A 82 22.10 40.02 -11.45
C ASN A 82 23.21 39.67 -12.46
N SER A 83 22.82 39.44 -13.72
CA SER A 83 23.63 39.82 -14.89
C SER A 83 22.75 40.58 -15.89
N ALA A 84 22.37 41.79 -15.46
CA ALA A 84 22.13 42.99 -16.26
C ALA A 84 21.53 42.80 -17.67
N ARG A 85 20.21 42.92 -17.79
CA ARG A 85 19.60 43.52 -19.01
C ARG A 85 19.38 45.00 -18.76
N PRO A 86 20.18 45.93 -19.33
CA PRO A 86 19.74 47.30 -19.43
C PRO A 86 18.58 47.35 -20.43
N LEU A 87 17.37 47.54 -19.92
CA LEU A 87 16.22 47.93 -20.74
C LEU A 87 16.38 49.42 -21.05
N GLY A 88 17.02 49.76 -22.16
CA GLY A 88 16.98 51.12 -22.69
C GLY A 88 18.24 51.56 -23.43
N SER A 89 18.11 51.68 -24.76
CA SER A 89 18.79 52.67 -25.60
C SER A 89 17.83 53.06 -26.71
#